data_AF-R1GQ50-F1
#
_entry.id   AF-R1GQ50-F1
#
_cell.length_a   1.000
_cell.length_b   1.000
_cell.length_c   1.000
_cell.angle_alpha   90.00
_cell.angle_beta   90.00
_cell.angle_gamma   90.00
#
_symmetry.space_group_name_H-M   'P 1'
#
loop_
_entity.id
_entity.type
_entity.pdbx_description
1 polymer ?
#
loop_
_entity_poly.entity_id
_entity_poly.type
_entity_poly.pdbx_seq_one_letter_code
_entity_poly.pdbx_strand_id
1 'polypeptide(L)'
;MESFGAKLDAVMDLLDGIPDEEQGIIFVQSYSMMGSVCQALTSRGIPSYAIDRISETASDKIEAWVSNKKYLDAKKTKVNSKFGKVLILNLGDESASGMNLVNANHVIFIAPLLTNTNQKYQAAMVQSIGRARRYGQQKPVHVYRFVAPKTIDMDILEQRELRNKALSEEPQDMAPPFEPGSTDYEKTKAIKDAHGTMMIVPRSWVADVDTAGRHGIELGVSNAEELERFTSITQFSEAYVQDGDV
;
A
#
# COMPACT_ATOMS: atom_id res chain seq x y z
N MET A 1 18.28 -7.51 -16.95
CA MET A 1 16.95 -7.35 -16.33
C MET A 1 16.43 -6.01 -16.77
N GLU A 2 15.24 -5.95 -17.35
CA GLU A 2 14.63 -4.70 -17.78
C GLU A 2 14.15 -3.93 -16.54
N SER A 3 14.49 -2.65 -16.43
CA SER A 3 14.07 -1.79 -15.31
C SER A 3 12.83 -1.01 -15.73
N PHE A 4 11.83 -0.97 -14.85
CA PHE A 4 10.58 -0.23 -15.08
C PHE A 4 10.49 1.03 -14.20
N GLY A 5 11.63 1.45 -13.65
CA GLY A 5 11.76 2.52 -12.67
C GLY A 5 11.83 1.99 -11.24
N ALA A 6 12.60 2.68 -10.39
CA ALA A 6 12.99 2.20 -9.06
C ALA A 6 11.83 1.72 -8.19
N LYS A 7 10.66 2.37 -8.27
CA LYS A 7 9.49 1.96 -7.50
C LYS A 7 8.90 0.63 -7.99
N LEU A 8 8.73 0.47 -9.30
CA LEU A 8 8.21 -0.80 -9.85
C LEU A 8 9.23 -1.91 -9.66
N ASP A 9 10.53 -1.63 -9.79
CA ASP A 9 11.58 -2.59 -9.50
C ASP A 9 11.50 -3.08 -8.05
N ALA A 10 11.33 -2.17 -7.08
CA ALA A 10 11.13 -2.53 -5.68
C ALA A 10 9.85 -3.35 -5.43
N VAL A 11 8.76 -3.07 -6.16
CA VAL A 11 7.55 -3.90 -6.10
C VAL A 11 7.82 -5.31 -6.65
N MET A 12 8.57 -5.44 -7.74
CA MET A 12 8.93 -6.76 -8.28
C MET A 12 9.82 -7.54 -7.31
N ASP A 13 10.80 -6.88 -6.71
CA ASP A 13 11.70 -7.51 -5.73
C ASP A 13 10.94 -7.98 -4.49
N LEU A 14 9.93 -7.21 -4.03
CA LEU A 14 8.98 -7.68 -3.01
C LEU A 14 8.23 -8.95 -3.45
N LEU A 15 7.69 -8.97 -4.67
CA LEU A 15 6.93 -10.12 -5.18
C LEU A 15 7.77 -11.38 -5.35
N ASP A 16 9.06 -11.23 -5.66
CA ASP A 16 10.02 -12.34 -5.74
C ASP A 16 10.28 -12.95 -4.35
N GLY A 17 10.18 -12.14 -3.29
CA GLY A 17 10.27 -12.59 -1.90
C GLY A 17 9.00 -13.21 -1.32
N ILE A 18 7.84 -13.06 -2.01
CA ILE A 18 6.57 -13.65 -1.55
C ILE A 18 6.61 -15.18 -1.71
N PRO A 19 6.23 -15.96 -0.68
CA PRO A 19 6.17 -17.41 -0.75
C PRO A 19 5.40 -17.92 -1.96
N ASP A 20 5.84 -19.06 -2.48
CA ASP A 20 5.34 -19.63 -3.73
C ASP A 20 3.87 -20.07 -3.63
N GLU A 21 3.39 -20.35 -2.43
CA GLU A 21 2.01 -20.71 -2.09
C GLU A 21 1.09 -19.53 -1.76
N GLU A 22 1.62 -18.30 -1.78
CA GLU A 22 0.89 -17.08 -1.40
C GLU A 22 0.55 -16.20 -2.60
N GLN A 23 -0.57 -15.48 -2.50
CA GLN A 23 -1.08 -14.63 -3.58
C GLN A 23 -1.13 -13.17 -3.15
N GLY A 24 -0.91 -12.28 -4.11
CA GLY A 24 -0.89 -10.83 -3.91
C GLY A 24 -1.95 -10.08 -4.70
N ILE A 25 -2.43 -8.97 -4.15
CA ILE A 25 -3.24 -7.98 -4.86
C ILE A 25 -2.39 -6.72 -5.03
N ILE A 26 -2.28 -6.23 -6.26
CA ILE A 26 -1.67 -4.93 -6.56
C ILE A 26 -2.77 -3.94 -6.89
N PHE A 27 -2.84 -2.88 -6.10
CA PHE A 27 -3.74 -1.76 -6.30
C PHE A 27 -3.03 -0.63 -7.03
N VAL A 28 -3.60 -0.26 -8.19
CA VAL A 28 -3.15 0.86 -9.04
C VAL A 28 -4.22 1.95 -9.07
N GLN A 29 -3.89 3.14 -9.59
CA GLN A 29 -4.84 4.27 -9.65
C GLN A 29 -5.28 4.63 -11.08
N SER A 30 -4.66 4.03 -12.09
CA SER A 30 -4.98 4.28 -13.49
C SER A 30 -4.70 3.06 -14.36
N TYR A 31 -5.36 3.00 -15.51
CA TYR A 31 -5.14 1.96 -16.52
C TYR A 31 -3.74 2.01 -17.15
N SER A 32 -3.15 3.20 -17.28
CA SER A 32 -1.76 3.33 -17.76
C SER A 32 -0.77 2.70 -16.79
N MET A 33 -1.00 2.91 -15.49
CA MET A 33 -0.21 2.30 -14.42
C MET A 33 -0.44 0.78 -14.37
N MET A 34 -1.69 0.33 -14.56
CA MET A 34 -2.00 -1.10 -14.73
C MET A 34 -1.18 -1.73 -15.87
N GLY A 35 -1.16 -1.09 -17.04
CA GLY A 35 -0.39 -1.56 -18.19
C GLY A 35 1.11 -1.66 -17.90
N SER A 36 1.67 -0.70 -17.17
CA SER A 36 3.08 -0.69 -16.77
C SER A 36 3.40 -1.84 -15.80
N VAL A 37 2.53 -2.08 -14.82
CA VAL A 37 2.65 -3.21 -13.88
C VAL A 37 2.55 -4.54 -14.62
N CYS A 38 1.62 -4.69 -15.57
CA CYS A 38 1.50 -5.90 -16.39
C CYS A 38 2.77 -6.21 -17.18
N GLN A 39 3.39 -5.18 -17.78
CA GLN A 39 4.66 -5.34 -18.51
C GLN A 39 5.79 -5.78 -17.58
N ALA A 40 5.93 -5.13 -16.42
CA ALA A 40 6.94 -5.48 -15.43
C ALA A 40 6.77 -6.92 -14.93
N LEU A 41 5.55 -7.34 -14.57
CA LEU A 41 5.26 -8.71 -14.14
C LEU A 41 5.57 -9.74 -15.24
N THR A 42 5.24 -9.42 -16.49
CA THR A 42 5.52 -10.28 -17.65
C THR A 42 7.03 -10.45 -17.84
N SER A 43 7.81 -9.37 -17.72
CA SER A 43 9.27 -9.41 -17.83
C SER A 43 9.93 -10.26 -16.74
N ARG A 44 9.32 -10.31 -15.55
CA ARG A 44 9.76 -11.13 -14.39
C ARG A 44 9.17 -12.55 -14.42
N GLY A 45 8.31 -12.87 -15.38
CA GLY A 45 7.66 -14.18 -15.47
C GLY A 45 6.66 -14.46 -14.35
N ILE A 46 6.10 -13.43 -13.71
CA ILE A 46 5.14 -13.55 -12.62
C ILE A 46 3.72 -13.64 -13.20
N PRO A 47 3.02 -14.79 -13.04
CA PRO A 47 1.67 -14.95 -13.57
C PRO A 47 0.70 -13.98 -12.90
N SER A 48 -0.11 -13.25 -13.67
CA SER A 48 -1.02 -12.25 -13.14
C SER A 48 -2.32 -12.13 -13.92
N TYR A 49 -3.36 -11.60 -13.26
CA TYR A 49 -4.61 -11.20 -13.88
C TYR A 49 -4.85 -9.71 -13.64
N ALA A 50 -5.15 -8.98 -14.70
CA ALA A 50 -5.61 -7.60 -14.63
C ALA A 50 -7.13 -7.54 -14.85
N ILE A 51 -7.83 -6.88 -13.92
CA ILE A 51 -9.27 -6.63 -14.03
C ILE A 51 -9.46 -5.20 -14.52
N ASP A 52 -9.69 -5.06 -15.82
CA ASP A 52 -10.08 -3.79 -16.44
C ASP A 52 -11.60 -3.67 -16.57
N ARG A 53 -12.11 -2.44 -16.70
CA ARG A 53 -13.55 -2.14 -16.88
C ARG A 53 -14.17 -2.76 -18.13
N ILE A 54 -13.35 -3.27 -19.06
CA ILE A 54 -13.75 -3.47 -20.46
C ILE A 54 -13.92 -4.96 -20.77
N SER A 55 -13.29 -5.86 -20.01
CA SER A 55 -13.33 -7.28 -20.34
C SER A 55 -14.60 -7.97 -19.80
N GLU A 56 -15.39 -8.55 -20.70
CA GLU A 56 -16.49 -9.49 -20.40
C GLU A 56 -16.03 -10.67 -19.52
N THR A 57 -14.71 -10.93 -19.50
CA THR A 57 -14.04 -11.99 -18.75
C THR A 57 -13.63 -11.63 -17.32
N ALA A 58 -13.97 -10.44 -16.82
CA ALA A 58 -13.54 -10.00 -15.49
C ALA A 58 -13.92 -11.00 -14.39
N SER A 59 -15.17 -11.47 -14.40
CA SER A 59 -15.67 -12.49 -13.47
C SER A 59 -14.89 -13.81 -13.57
N ASP A 60 -14.62 -14.27 -14.79
CA ASP A 60 -13.90 -15.53 -15.03
C ASP A 60 -12.45 -15.46 -14.52
N LYS A 61 -11.77 -14.33 -14.76
CA LYS A 61 -10.41 -14.09 -14.24
C LYS A 61 -10.38 -14.09 -12.72
N ILE A 62 -11.37 -13.48 -12.08
CA ILE A 62 -11.51 -13.44 -10.62
C ILE A 62 -11.76 -14.86 -10.08
N GLU A 63 -12.71 -15.59 -10.67
CA GLU A 63 -13.03 -16.95 -10.25
C GLU A 63 -11.83 -17.88 -10.41
N ALA A 64 -11.10 -17.78 -11.53
CA ALA A 64 -9.88 -18.52 -11.77
C ALA A 64 -8.80 -18.20 -10.72
N TRP A 65 -8.63 -16.91 -10.38
CA TRP A 65 -7.65 -16.48 -9.38
C TRP A 65 -8.00 -16.93 -7.96
N VAL A 66 -9.27 -16.84 -7.56
CA VAL A 66 -9.75 -17.28 -6.24
C VAL A 66 -9.73 -18.81 -6.13
N SER A 67 -10.07 -19.52 -7.21
CA SER A 67 -10.07 -20.99 -7.25
C SER A 67 -8.69 -21.60 -7.12
N ASN A 68 -7.62 -20.82 -7.26
CA ASN A 68 -6.25 -21.25 -6.97
C ASN A 68 -6.13 -21.85 -5.54
N LYS A 69 -6.89 -21.31 -4.58
CA LYS A 69 -6.93 -21.81 -3.20
C LYS A 69 -7.46 -23.25 -3.09
N LYS A 70 -8.33 -23.70 -4.01
CA LYS A 70 -8.87 -25.08 -4.03
C LYS A 70 -7.82 -26.13 -4.43
N TYR A 71 -6.64 -25.72 -4.90
CA TYR A 71 -5.54 -26.60 -5.26
C TYR A 71 -4.41 -26.66 -4.21
N LEU A 72 -4.56 -25.92 -3.10
CA LEU A 72 -3.72 -26.03 -1.90
C LEU A 72 -4.17 -27.24 -1.06
N ASP A 73 -4.10 -28.43 -1.63
CA ASP A 73 -4.13 -29.68 -0.86
C ASP A 73 -2.81 -29.86 -0.10
N ALA A 74 -2.83 -30.59 1.01
CA ALA A 74 -1.74 -30.74 2.00
C ALA A 74 -0.38 -31.28 1.48
N LYS A 75 -0.21 -31.45 0.16
CA LYS A 75 0.98 -31.99 -0.49
C LYS A 75 1.58 -31.09 -1.59
N LYS A 76 1.07 -29.89 -1.85
CA LYS A 76 1.63 -28.98 -2.87
C LYS A 76 2.22 -27.72 -2.26
N THR A 77 3.49 -27.47 -2.59
CA THR A 77 4.35 -26.40 -2.04
C THR A 77 4.36 -25.12 -2.88
N LYS A 78 3.47 -24.98 -3.88
CA LYS A 78 3.48 -23.85 -4.83
C LYS A 78 2.10 -23.60 -5.44
N VAL A 79 1.78 -22.33 -5.67
CA VAL A 79 0.66 -21.86 -6.49
C VAL A 79 0.76 -22.49 -7.88
N ASN A 80 -0.36 -22.99 -8.40
CA ASN A 80 -0.39 -23.49 -9.75
C ASN A 80 -0.20 -22.33 -10.72
N SER A 81 0.90 -22.32 -11.48
CA SER A 81 1.26 -21.24 -12.41
C SER A 81 0.22 -20.96 -13.50
N LYS A 82 -0.75 -21.87 -13.71
CA LYS A 82 -1.92 -21.64 -14.56
C LYS A 82 -2.91 -20.62 -13.98
N PHE A 83 -2.85 -20.37 -12.67
CA PHE A 83 -3.72 -19.45 -11.95
C PHE A 83 -2.82 -18.35 -11.34
N GLY A 84 -3.00 -17.10 -11.78
CA GLY A 84 -2.13 -15.97 -11.45
C GLY A 84 -1.70 -15.87 -9.97
N LYS A 85 -0.42 -15.57 -9.73
CA LYS A 85 0.11 -15.23 -8.40
C LYS A 85 -0.39 -13.85 -7.95
N VAL A 86 -0.57 -12.93 -8.90
CA VAL A 86 -0.96 -11.54 -8.65
C VAL A 86 -2.29 -11.18 -9.30
N LEU A 87 -3.17 -10.49 -8.57
CA LEU A 87 -4.36 -9.83 -9.12
C LEU A 87 -4.14 -8.32 -9.12
N ILE A 88 -4.36 -7.65 -10.25
CA ILE A 88 -4.20 -6.21 -10.39
C ILE A 88 -5.58 -5.56 -10.46
N LEU A 89 -5.84 -4.63 -9.55
CA LEU A 89 -7.10 -3.91 -9.41
C LEU A 89 -6.86 -2.41 -9.44
N ASN A 90 -7.79 -1.66 -10.03
CA ASN A 90 -7.80 -0.21 -9.94
C ASN A 90 -8.58 0.24 -8.69
N LEU A 91 -7.96 1.07 -7.83
CA LEU A 91 -8.59 1.63 -6.63
C LEU A 91 -9.73 2.60 -6.94
N GLY A 92 -9.64 3.30 -8.08
CA GLY A 92 -10.62 4.30 -8.48
C GLY A 92 -11.91 3.71 -9.05
N ASP A 93 -11.93 2.40 -9.35
CA ASP A 93 -13.08 1.77 -9.99
C ASP A 93 -13.93 0.97 -8.98
N GLU A 94 -15.23 1.24 -9.01
CA GLU A 94 -16.25 0.49 -8.25
C GLU A 94 -16.37 -0.98 -8.67
N SER A 95 -15.77 -1.37 -9.80
CA SER A 95 -15.73 -2.77 -10.27
C SER A 95 -15.02 -3.69 -9.29
N ALA A 96 -14.18 -3.14 -8.41
CA ALA A 96 -13.62 -3.91 -7.31
C ALA A 96 -14.65 -4.18 -6.21
N SER A 97 -15.68 -3.34 -6.00
CA SER A 97 -16.59 -3.38 -4.84
C SER A 97 -17.24 -4.76 -4.63
N GLY A 98 -17.19 -5.27 -3.40
CA GLY A 98 -17.83 -6.53 -3.01
C GLY A 98 -17.05 -7.83 -3.24
N MET A 99 -15.93 -7.82 -3.97
CA MET A 99 -15.13 -9.03 -4.23
C MET A 99 -14.57 -9.66 -2.94
N ASN A 100 -14.76 -10.97 -2.79
CA ASN A 100 -14.23 -11.76 -1.67
C ASN A 100 -12.89 -12.41 -2.05
N LEU A 101 -11.77 -11.81 -1.61
CA LEU A 101 -10.41 -12.17 -2.04
C LEU A 101 -9.60 -12.78 -0.88
N VAL A 102 -10.22 -13.62 -0.05
CA VAL A 102 -9.65 -14.27 1.15
C VAL A 102 -8.51 -15.27 0.88
N ASN A 103 -8.13 -15.44 -0.39
CA ASN A 103 -6.94 -16.17 -0.81
C ASN A 103 -5.69 -15.26 -0.86
N ALA A 104 -5.85 -13.93 -0.82
CA ALA A 104 -4.74 -12.99 -0.84
C ALA A 104 -4.06 -12.86 0.52
N ASN A 105 -2.73 -12.92 0.52
CA ASN A 105 -1.88 -12.71 1.70
C ASN A 105 -1.17 -11.36 1.64
N HIS A 106 -0.97 -10.80 0.44
CA HIS A 106 -0.24 -9.55 0.26
C HIS A 106 -1.15 -8.52 -0.43
N VAL A 107 -1.24 -7.33 0.14
CA VAL A 107 -1.98 -6.20 -0.43
C VAL A 107 -1.02 -5.05 -0.65
N ILE A 108 -0.77 -4.74 -1.92
CA ILE A 108 0.29 -3.82 -2.34
C ILE A 108 -0.35 -2.58 -2.96
N PHE A 109 -0.05 -1.42 -2.39
CA PHE A 109 -0.44 -0.12 -2.93
C PHE A 109 0.80 0.53 -3.55
N ILE A 110 0.84 0.65 -4.88
CA ILE A 110 2.03 1.17 -5.58
C ILE A 110 2.15 2.69 -5.56
N ALA A 111 1.10 3.38 -5.14
CA ALA A 111 1.09 4.81 -4.86
C ALA A 111 -0.06 5.15 -3.89
N PRO A 112 0.09 6.16 -3.03
CA PRO A 112 -0.98 6.65 -2.16
C PRO A 112 -2.15 7.18 -2.99
N LEU A 113 -3.37 6.78 -2.64
CA LEU A 113 -4.57 7.14 -3.41
C LEU A 113 -4.81 8.65 -3.41
N LEU A 114 -4.85 9.27 -4.58
CA LEU A 114 -5.23 10.67 -4.71
C LEU A 114 -6.76 10.82 -4.72
N THR A 115 -7.31 11.33 -3.63
CA THR A 115 -8.74 11.70 -3.50
C THR A 115 -8.90 13.13 -3.03
N ASN A 116 -10.08 13.71 -3.25
CA ASN A 116 -10.40 15.09 -2.83
C ASN A 116 -10.66 15.20 -1.32
N THR A 117 -10.93 14.09 -0.63
CA THR A 117 -11.19 14.10 0.82
C THR A 117 -10.49 12.94 1.52
N ASN A 118 -10.13 13.15 2.78
CA ASN A 118 -9.56 12.10 3.62
C ASN A 118 -10.58 10.97 3.88
N GLN A 119 -11.87 11.28 4.04
CA GLN A 119 -12.92 10.26 4.17
C GLN A 119 -12.95 9.28 2.99
N LYS A 120 -12.83 9.78 1.75
CA LYS A 120 -12.77 8.91 0.55
C LYS A 120 -11.50 8.06 0.54
N TYR A 121 -10.36 8.64 0.92
CA TYR A 121 -9.10 7.91 1.05
C TYR A 121 -9.26 6.77 2.05
N GLN A 122 -9.64 7.07 3.30
CA GLN A 122 -9.79 6.08 4.37
C GLN A 122 -10.78 4.98 4.00
N ALA A 123 -11.94 5.33 3.44
CA ALA A 123 -12.92 4.37 2.98
C ALA A 123 -12.34 3.42 1.91
N ALA A 124 -11.62 3.95 0.91
CA ALA A 124 -11.01 3.14 -0.13
C ALA A 124 -9.92 2.20 0.45
N MET A 125 -9.09 2.68 1.38
CA MET A 125 -8.04 1.86 2.00
C MET A 125 -8.63 0.74 2.87
N VAL A 126 -9.60 1.06 3.73
CA VAL A 126 -10.33 0.09 4.57
C VAL A 126 -11.00 -0.98 3.71
N GLN A 127 -11.73 -0.57 2.66
CA GLN A 127 -12.40 -1.49 1.75
C GLN A 127 -11.39 -2.40 1.04
N SER A 128 -10.31 -1.83 0.51
CA SER A 128 -9.28 -2.57 -0.25
C SER A 128 -8.58 -3.63 0.60
N ILE A 129 -8.19 -3.29 1.84
CA ILE A 129 -7.60 -4.24 2.79
C ILE A 129 -8.64 -5.28 3.26
N GLY A 130 -9.88 -4.84 3.49
CA GLY A 130 -11.00 -5.69 3.91
C GLY A 130 -11.41 -6.77 2.90
N ARG A 131 -10.98 -6.66 1.63
CA ARG A 131 -11.18 -7.72 0.61
C ARG A 131 -10.39 -8.98 0.91
N ALA A 132 -9.15 -8.80 1.37
CA ALA A 132 -8.24 -9.89 1.73
C ALA A 132 -8.44 -10.31 3.20
N ARG A 133 -8.53 -9.31 4.09
CA ARG A 133 -8.73 -9.50 5.53
C ARG A 133 -10.21 -9.67 5.85
N ARG A 134 -10.78 -10.81 5.45
CA ARG A 134 -12.19 -11.18 5.71
C ARG A 134 -12.29 -12.54 6.40
N TYR A 135 -13.46 -12.84 6.96
CA TYR A 135 -13.75 -14.15 7.56
C TYR A 135 -13.38 -15.28 6.60
N GLY A 136 -12.55 -16.22 7.06
CA GLY A 136 -12.02 -17.33 6.26
C GLY A 136 -10.57 -17.16 5.79
N GLN A 137 -9.95 -15.99 6.02
CA GLN A 137 -8.50 -15.84 5.94
C GLN A 137 -7.85 -16.42 7.21
N GLN A 138 -6.90 -17.34 7.02
CA GLN A 138 -6.23 -18.09 8.10
C GLN A 138 -4.76 -17.71 8.25
N LYS A 139 -4.18 -17.08 7.24
CA LYS A 139 -2.81 -16.59 7.23
C LYS A 139 -2.78 -15.07 7.48
N PRO A 140 -1.65 -14.51 7.98
CA PRO A 140 -1.46 -13.08 8.04
C PRO A 140 -1.72 -12.39 6.68
N VAL A 141 -2.23 -11.16 6.75
CA VAL A 141 -2.37 -10.29 5.58
C VAL A 141 -1.36 -9.15 5.72
N HIS A 142 -0.38 -9.13 4.83
CA HIS A 142 0.65 -8.11 4.76
C HIS A 142 0.19 -6.95 3.87
N VAL A 143 0.31 -5.72 4.36
CA VAL A 143 -0.10 -4.52 3.62
C VAL A 143 1.12 -3.65 3.36
N TYR A 144 1.36 -3.33 2.09
CA TYR A 144 2.52 -2.56 1.65
C TYR A 144 2.08 -1.21 1.06
N ARG A 145 2.78 -0.14 1.46
CA ARG A 145 2.62 1.23 0.94
C ARG A 145 3.92 1.63 0.25
N PHE A 146 3.93 1.64 -1.08
CA PHE A 146 5.08 2.15 -1.82
C PHE A 146 4.92 3.65 -2.03
N VAL A 147 5.98 4.39 -1.69
CA VAL A 147 6.07 5.83 -1.86
C VAL A 147 7.45 6.19 -2.39
N ALA A 148 7.52 7.18 -3.28
CA ALA A 148 8.78 7.75 -3.71
C ALA A 148 9.09 9.01 -2.88
N PRO A 149 10.22 9.05 -2.14
CA PRO A 149 10.64 10.26 -1.44
C PRO A 149 10.84 11.45 -2.38
N LYS A 150 10.58 12.66 -1.89
CA LYS A 150 10.69 13.94 -2.62
C LYS A 150 9.75 14.01 -3.82
N THR A 151 8.59 13.36 -3.71
CA THR A 151 7.54 13.39 -4.74
C THR A 151 6.17 13.62 -4.10
N ILE A 152 5.19 13.83 -4.98
CA ILE A 152 3.78 13.97 -4.63
C ILE A 152 3.24 12.80 -3.79
N ASP A 153 3.84 11.62 -3.87
CA ASP A 153 3.42 10.49 -3.04
C ASP A 153 3.53 10.80 -1.56
N MET A 154 4.64 11.45 -1.14
CA MET A 154 4.87 11.78 0.26
C MET A 154 3.89 12.85 0.74
N ASP A 155 3.57 13.84 -0.10
CA ASP A 155 2.56 14.85 0.21
C ASP A 155 1.20 14.20 0.48
N ILE A 156 0.76 13.31 -0.42
CA ILE A 156 -0.51 12.59 -0.27
C ILE A 156 -0.47 11.72 0.98
N LEU A 157 0.64 11.00 1.21
CA LEU A 157 0.74 10.09 2.34
C LEU A 157 0.66 10.85 3.68
N GLU A 158 1.43 11.93 3.86
CA GLU A 158 1.41 12.72 5.09
C GLU A 158 0.05 13.36 5.36
N GLN A 159 -0.61 13.86 4.31
CA GLN A 159 -1.92 14.52 4.42
C GLN A 159 -3.08 13.55 4.64
N ARG A 160 -3.01 12.34 4.08
CA ARG A 160 -4.12 11.38 4.06
C ARG A 160 -3.98 10.28 5.10
N GLU A 161 -2.78 9.78 5.33
CA GLU A 161 -2.58 8.70 6.30
C GLU A 161 -2.76 9.24 7.72
N LEU A 162 -3.69 8.62 8.46
CA LEU A 162 -3.94 8.94 9.87
C LEU A 162 -3.42 7.79 10.73
N ARG A 163 -2.58 8.09 11.72
CA ARG A 163 -1.92 7.09 12.56
C ARG A 163 -1.81 7.53 14.00
N ASN A 164 -1.73 6.54 14.87
CA ASN A 164 -1.42 6.66 16.31
C ASN A 164 -0.17 5.87 16.71
N LYS A 165 0.51 5.29 15.70
CA LYS A 165 1.74 4.52 15.82
C LYS A 165 2.63 4.81 14.62
N ALA A 166 3.94 4.77 14.85
CA ALA A 166 4.92 4.80 13.78
C ALA A 166 4.74 3.63 12.80
N LEU A 167 5.12 3.85 11.54
CA LEU A 167 5.30 2.83 10.51
C LEU A 167 6.73 2.95 9.98
N SER A 168 7.50 1.87 10.07
CA SER A 168 8.85 1.77 9.50
C SER A 168 8.86 0.91 8.24
N GLU A 169 10.03 0.77 7.63
CA GLU A 169 10.27 -0.20 6.54
C GLU A 169 10.18 -1.66 7.04
N GLU A 170 10.48 -1.89 8.32
CA GLU A 170 10.34 -3.20 8.95
C GLU A 170 8.87 -3.63 9.11
N PRO A 171 8.54 -4.93 8.90
CA PRO A 171 7.21 -5.46 9.13
C PRO A 171 6.74 -5.26 10.58
N GLN A 172 5.52 -4.74 10.74
CA GLN A 172 4.92 -4.47 12.04
C GLN A 172 3.50 -5.03 12.12
N ASP A 173 3.16 -5.62 13.26
CA ASP A 173 1.79 -6.02 13.56
C ASP A 173 0.93 -4.77 13.77
N MET A 174 -0.07 -4.64 12.90
CA MET A 174 -0.95 -3.48 12.89
C MET A 174 -2.39 -3.89 13.19
N ALA A 175 -3.04 -3.07 14.03
CA ALA A 175 -4.49 -3.07 14.12
C ALA A 175 -5.10 -2.70 12.75
N PRO A 176 -6.37 -3.02 12.50
CA PRO A 176 -7.05 -2.61 11.28
C PRO A 176 -6.89 -1.09 11.03
N PRO A 177 -6.81 -0.66 9.77
CA PRO A 177 -6.71 0.76 9.45
C PRO A 177 -7.89 1.54 10.05
N PHE A 178 -7.58 2.74 10.55
CA PHE A 178 -8.48 3.81 10.99
C PHE A 178 -9.93 3.41 11.29
N GLU A 179 -10.31 3.41 12.57
CA GLU A 179 -11.71 3.28 12.96
C GLU A 179 -12.42 4.63 12.81
N PRO A 180 -13.47 4.74 11.94
CA PRO A 180 -14.19 5.99 11.75
C PRO A 180 -14.74 6.52 13.08
N GLY A 181 -14.34 7.75 13.44
CA GLY A 181 -14.74 8.41 14.70
C GLY A 181 -13.75 8.26 15.85
N SER A 182 -12.66 7.50 15.69
CA SER A 182 -11.57 7.48 16.68
C SER A 182 -10.82 8.81 16.68
N THR A 183 -10.60 9.37 17.88
CA THR A 183 -9.83 10.60 18.10
C THR A 183 -8.33 10.36 18.27
N ASP A 184 -7.91 9.09 18.33
CA ASP A 184 -6.54 8.74 18.68
C ASP A 184 -5.59 8.82 17.47
N TYR A 185 -6.13 9.02 16.26
CA TYR A 185 -5.37 9.10 15.02
C TYR A 185 -5.16 10.55 14.59
N GLU A 186 -3.94 10.86 14.17
CA GLU A 186 -3.58 12.16 13.62
C GLU A 186 -2.85 12.04 12.28
N LYS A 187 -2.67 13.15 11.58
CA LYS A 187 -1.86 13.21 10.35
C LYS A 187 -0.44 12.81 10.64
N THR A 188 0.23 12.33 9.60
CA THR A 188 1.57 11.79 9.73
C THR A 188 2.62 12.73 9.18
N LYS A 189 3.88 12.47 9.54
CA LYS A 189 5.06 13.10 8.98
C LYS A 189 6.06 12.01 8.61
N ALA A 190 6.64 12.11 7.42
CA ALA A 190 7.78 11.29 7.02
C ALA A 190 9.03 11.85 7.67
N ILE A 191 9.80 10.98 8.30
CA ILE A 191 11.10 11.31 8.88
C ILE A 191 12.13 10.25 8.49
N LYS A 192 13.39 10.63 8.66
CA LYS A 192 14.51 9.71 8.71
C LYS A 192 15.13 9.82 10.10
N ASP A 193 15.19 8.71 10.81
CA ASP A 193 15.80 8.68 12.14
C ASP A 193 17.33 8.81 12.08
N ALA A 194 17.98 8.89 13.24
CA ALA A 194 19.43 8.98 13.35
C ALA A 194 20.17 7.74 12.78
N HIS A 195 19.50 6.60 12.66
CA HIS A 195 20.04 5.37 12.07
C HIS A 195 19.89 5.33 10.54
N GLY A 196 19.17 6.30 9.98
CA GLY A 196 18.88 6.38 8.56
C GLY A 196 17.67 5.58 8.11
N THR A 197 16.86 5.08 9.04
CA THR A 197 15.60 4.37 8.78
C THR A 197 14.52 5.37 8.41
N MET A 198 13.82 5.11 7.31
CA MET A 198 12.64 5.89 6.93
C MET A 198 11.44 5.47 7.76
N MET A 199 10.70 6.46 8.28
CA MET A 199 9.51 6.23 9.09
C MET A 199 8.40 7.21 8.74
N ILE A 200 7.16 6.76 8.90
CA ILE A 200 5.96 7.59 8.90
C ILE A 200 5.42 7.59 10.33
N VAL A 201 5.43 8.74 10.98
CA VAL A 201 5.09 8.87 12.40
C VAL A 201 3.95 9.86 12.59
N PRO A 202 3.13 9.74 13.65
CA PRO A 202 2.17 10.77 14.02
C PRO A 202 2.86 12.14 14.12
N ARG A 203 2.28 13.18 13.53
CA ARG A 203 2.96 14.48 13.38
C ARG A 203 3.37 15.08 14.74
N SER A 204 2.55 14.92 15.77
CA SER A 204 2.85 15.41 17.12
C SER A 204 4.08 14.74 17.75
N TRP A 205 4.44 13.52 17.35
CA TRP A 205 5.57 12.78 17.93
C TRP A 205 6.92 13.42 17.61
N VAL A 206 6.96 14.24 16.58
CA VAL A 206 8.18 14.93 16.11
C VAL A 206 8.03 16.44 16.19
N ALA A 207 7.24 16.92 17.15
CA ALA A 207 7.13 18.34 17.47
C ALA A 207 8.46 18.91 18.03
N ASP A 208 9.20 18.08 18.77
CA ASP A 208 10.52 18.38 19.32
C ASP A 208 11.29 17.07 19.60
N VAL A 209 12.59 17.20 19.88
CA VAL A 209 13.49 16.05 20.10
C VAL A 209 13.11 15.25 21.34
N ASP A 210 12.70 15.90 22.43
CA ASP A 210 12.33 15.23 23.68
C ASP A 210 11.04 14.40 23.50
N THR A 211 10.07 14.94 22.76
CA THR A 211 8.85 14.25 22.39
C THR A 211 9.14 13.04 21.52
N ALA A 212 10.01 13.17 20.51
CA ALA A 212 10.42 12.04 19.67
C ALA A 212 11.10 10.94 20.50
N GLY A 213 12.00 11.32 21.40
CA GLY A 213 12.70 10.38 22.30
C GLY A 213 11.74 9.60 23.21
N ARG A 214 10.67 10.24 23.72
CA ARG A 214 9.61 9.55 24.50
C ARG A 214 8.86 8.48 23.70
N HIS A 215 8.84 8.60 22.38
CA HIS A 215 8.27 7.62 21.46
C HIS A 215 9.31 6.62 20.90
N GLY A 216 10.54 6.64 21.41
CA GLY A 216 11.62 5.76 20.97
C GLY A 216 12.18 6.14 19.60
N ILE A 217 12.01 7.39 19.17
CA ILE A 217 12.53 7.91 17.91
C ILE A 217 13.74 8.79 18.21
N GLU A 218 14.91 8.37 17.73
CA GLU A 218 16.13 9.18 17.80
C GLU A 218 16.24 10.07 16.56
N LEU A 219 16.11 11.39 16.75
CA LEU A 219 16.26 12.34 15.65
C LEU A 219 17.74 12.68 15.45
N GLY A 220 18.23 12.60 14.21
CA GLY A 220 19.60 13.00 13.85
C GLY A 220 19.82 14.52 13.78
N VAL A 221 18.92 15.32 14.35
CA VAL A 221 18.88 16.78 14.29
C VAL A 221 18.71 17.38 15.68
N SER A 222 19.11 18.64 15.86
CA SER A 222 19.04 19.30 17.17
C SER A 222 17.66 19.90 17.48
N ASN A 223 16.84 20.13 16.45
CA ASN A 223 15.48 20.62 16.57
C ASN A 223 14.58 20.04 15.46
N ALA A 224 13.25 20.11 15.65
CA ALA A 224 12.28 19.56 14.71
C ALA A 224 12.16 20.34 13.39
N GLU A 225 12.61 21.60 13.34
CA GLU A 225 12.58 22.43 12.13
C GLU A 225 13.65 22.02 11.12
N GLU A 226 14.75 21.44 11.61
CA GLU A 226 15.86 20.88 10.81
C GLU A 226 15.54 19.53 10.16
N LEU A 227 14.39 18.92 10.47
CA LEU A 227 14.01 17.63 9.89
C LEU A 227 13.95 17.71 8.36
N GLU A 228 14.61 16.75 7.70
CA GLU A 228 14.57 16.63 6.24
C GLU A 228 13.12 16.51 5.76
N ARG A 229 12.79 17.28 4.73
CA ARG A 229 11.49 17.19 4.06
C ARG A 229 11.57 16.18 2.92
N PHE A 230 10.67 15.20 2.98
CA PHE A 230 10.50 14.19 1.93
C PHE A 230 9.30 14.48 1.02
N THR A 231 8.58 15.57 1.28
CA THR A 231 7.49 16.10 0.45
C THR A 231 8.01 16.66 -0.88
N SER A 232 7.10 16.88 -1.84
CA SER A 232 7.48 17.48 -3.12
C SER A 232 7.99 18.91 -2.94
N ILE A 233 8.90 19.33 -3.82
CA ILE A 233 9.39 20.72 -3.89
C ILE A 233 8.30 21.65 -4.45
N THR A 234 7.35 21.11 -5.21
CA THR A 234 6.20 21.84 -5.74
C THR A 234 5.02 21.77 -4.76
N GLN A 235 4.30 22.88 -4.56
CA GLN A 235 3.10 22.86 -3.73
C GLN A 235 2.06 21.85 -4.24
N PHE A 236 1.57 21.03 -3.31
CA PHE A 236 0.42 20.17 -3.52
C PHE A 236 -0.78 21.06 -3.87
N SER A 237 -1.43 20.79 -5.01
CA SER A 237 -2.49 21.67 -5.54
C SER A 237 -3.61 21.89 -4.52
N GLU A 238 -4.01 23.15 -4.34
CA GLU A 238 -5.08 23.58 -3.42
C GLU A 238 -6.40 22.81 -3.63
N ALA A 239 -6.65 22.29 -4.84
CA ALA A 239 -7.82 21.48 -5.15
C ALA A 239 -7.93 20.18 -4.34
N TYR A 240 -6.83 19.76 -3.70
CA TYR A 240 -6.75 18.54 -2.89
C TYR A 240 -6.40 18.82 -1.42
N VAL A 241 -6.17 20.09 -1.06
CA VAL A 241 -5.90 20.59 0.28
C VAL A 241 -7.25 20.82 0.99
N GLN A 242 -7.45 20.22 2.16
CA GLN A 242 -8.63 20.47 3.00
C GLN A 242 -8.40 21.69 3.91
N ASP A 243 -9.48 22.38 4.30
CA ASP A 243 -9.39 23.49 5.27
C ASP A 243 -8.67 23.03 6.55
N GLY A 244 -7.55 23.69 6.87
CA GLY A 244 -6.64 23.33 7.98
C GLY A 244 -5.36 22.58 7.58
N ASP A 245 -5.09 22.43 6.28
CA ASP A 245 -3.85 21.86 5.73
C ASP A 245 -2.74 22.90 5.47
N VAL A 246 -2.98 24.19 5.79
CA VAL A 246 -2.00 25.30 5.68
C VAL A 246 -1.37 25.60 7.02
#